data_AF-A0A4R5PLG9-F1
#
_entry.id   AF-A0A4R5PLG9-F1
#
_cell.length_a   1.000
_cell.length_b   1.000
_cell.length_c   1.000
_cell.angle_alpha   90.00
_cell.angle_beta   90.00
_cell.angle_gamma   90.00
#
_symmetry.space_group_name_H-M   'P 1'
#
loop_
_entity.id
_entity.type
_entity.pdbx_description
1 polymer ?
#
loop_
_entity_poly.entity_id
_entity_poly.type
_entity_poly.pdbx_seq_one_letter_code
_entity_poly.pdbx_strand_id
1 'polypeptide(L)'
;MKRILFAVLSIALAGFALASFAAVSVIAFAAIASLTLWASAKAMLQRSAPQPAYVRTESRTPHDQRITRVWNDGRGTIIDM
;
A
#
# COMPACT_ATOMS: atom_id res chain seq x y z
N MET A 1 -20.15 3.95 -54.37
CA MET A 1 -18.74 4.35 -54.13
C MET A 1 -18.55 5.06 -52.79
N LYS A 2 -19.16 6.23 -52.55
CA LYS A 2 -18.99 6.99 -51.28
C LYS A 2 -19.33 6.20 -49.99
N ARG A 3 -20.42 5.42 -49.99
CA ARG A 3 -20.83 4.59 -48.83
C ARG A 3 -19.81 3.51 -48.46
N ILE A 4 -19.18 2.90 -49.47
CA ILE A 4 -18.15 1.86 -49.27
C ILE A 4 -16.89 2.51 -48.69
N LEU A 5 -16.52 3.71 -49.16
CA LEU A 5 -15.40 4.47 -48.63
C LEU A 5 -15.60 4.82 -47.14
N PHE A 6 -16.81 5.28 -46.77
CA PHE A 6 -17.13 5.55 -45.35
C PHE A 6 -17.11 4.28 -44.50
N ALA A 7 -17.61 3.15 -45.02
CA ALA A 7 -17.56 1.87 -44.31
C ALA A 7 -16.11 1.43 -44.05
N VAL A 8 -15.25 1.49 -45.07
CA VAL A 8 -13.81 1.14 -44.93
C VAL A 8 -13.12 2.07 -43.94
N LEU A 9 -13.38 3.38 -44.01
CA LEU A 9 -12.80 4.36 -43.08
C LEU A 9 -13.24 4.09 -41.64
N SER A 10 -14.51 3.76 -41.43
CA SER A 10 -15.04 3.48 -40.09
C SER A 10 -14.42 2.22 -39.46
N ILE A 11 -14.20 1.18 -40.27
CA ILE A 11 -13.55 -0.06 -39.82
C ILE A 11 -12.07 0.18 -39.50
N ALA A 12 -11.37 0.93 -40.36
CA ALA A 12 -9.98 1.30 -40.12
C ALA A 12 -9.83 2.13 -38.84
N LEU A 13 -10.73 3.09 -38.62
CA LEU A 13 -10.73 3.93 -37.42
C LEU A 13 -11.05 3.13 -36.15
N ALA A 14 -12.02 2.20 -36.22
CA ALA A 14 -12.34 1.31 -35.12
C ALA A 14 -11.15 0.40 -34.76
N GLY A 15 -10.46 -0.16 -35.76
CA GLY A 15 -9.25 -0.95 -35.54
C GLY A 15 -8.12 -0.14 -34.89
N PHE A 16 -7.90 1.09 -35.35
CA PHE A 16 -6.90 1.99 -34.76
C PHE A 16 -7.24 2.41 -33.33
N ALA A 17 -8.52 2.69 -33.05
CA ALA A 17 -8.99 3.00 -31.70
C ALA A 17 -8.80 1.81 -30.75
N LEU A 18 -9.07 0.59 -31.21
CA LEU A 18 -8.89 -0.61 -30.40
C LEU A 18 -7.41 -0.86 -30.09
N ALA A 19 -6.53 -0.73 -31.08
CA ALA A 19 -5.09 -0.90 -30.92
C ALA A 19 -4.48 0.16 -29.99
N SER A 20 -4.88 1.43 -30.15
CA SER A 20 -4.42 2.51 -29.28
C SER A 20 -4.93 2.36 -27.85
N PHE A 21 -6.18 1.93 -27.65
CA PHE A 21 -6.73 1.64 -26.33
C PHE A 21 -5.94 0.53 -25.63
N ALA A 22 -5.60 -0.56 -26.34
CA ALA A 22 -4.79 -1.63 -25.76
C ALA A 22 -3.40 -1.13 -25.32
N ALA A 23 -2.73 -0.32 -26.15
CA ALA A 23 -1.43 0.25 -25.82
C ALA A 23 -1.48 1.18 -24.60
N VAL A 24 -2.47 2.06 -24.52
CA VAL A 24 -2.66 2.98 -23.38
C VAL A 24 -3.02 2.21 -22.11
N SER A 25 -3.83 1.15 -22.22
CA SER A 25 -4.24 0.34 -21.08
C SER A 25 -3.04 -0.32 -20.41
N VAL A 26 -2.09 -0.87 -21.17
CA VAL A 26 -0.87 -1.49 -20.62
C VAL A 26 -0.08 -0.47 -19.79
N ILE A 27 0.10 0.74 -20.30
CA ILE A 27 0.83 1.80 -19.59
C ILE A 27 0.08 2.20 -18.31
N ALA A 28 -1.24 2.35 -18.38
CA ALA A 28 -2.07 2.70 -17.22
C ALA A 28 -1.99 1.62 -16.13
N PHE A 29 -2.14 0.34 -16.48
CA PHE A 29 -2.03 -0.76 -15.53
C PHE A 29 -0.62 -0.88 -14.94
N ALA A 30 0.42 -0.70 -15.75
CA ALA A 30 1.80 -0.70 -15.27
C ALA A 30 2.05 0.44 -14.28
N ALA A 31 1.53 1.64 -14.55
CA ALA A 31 1.63 2.78 -13.63
C ALA A 31 0.93 2.52 -12.30
N ILE A 32 -0.31 1.98 -12.34
CA ILE A 32 -1.07 1.64 -11.13
C ILE A 32 -0.35 0.54 -10.33
N ALA A 33 0.14 -0.50 -11.00
CA ALA A 33 0.89 -1.58 -10.36
C ALA A 33 2.18 -1.06 -9.71
N SER A 34 2.92 -0.20 -10.40
CA SER A 34 4.13 0.41 -9.84
C SER A 34 3.83 1.28 -8.61
N LEU A 35 2.76 2.09 -8.67
CA LEU A 35 2.38 2.95 -7.55
C LEU A 35 1.94 2.14 -6.32
N THR A 36 1.17 1.09 -6.53
CA THR A 36 0.71 0.19 -5.45
C THR A 36 1.88 -0.58 -4.83
N LEU A 37 2.79 -1.09 -5.65
CA LEU A 37 4.03 -1.73 -5.16
C LEU A 37 4.87 -0.74 -4.35
N TRP A 38 5.07 0.47 -4.85
CA TRP A 38 5.84 1.50 -4.15
C TRP A 38 5.20 1.92 -2.82
N ALA A 39 3.87 2.11 -2.79
CA ALA A 39 3.14 2.43 -1.58
C ALA A 39 3.22 1.30 -0.54
N SER A 40 3.11 0.04 -0.98
CA SER A 40 3.24 -1.12 -0.09
C SER A 40 4.65 -1.27 0.46
N ALA A 41 5.68 -1.06 -0.37
CA ALA A 41 7.07 -1.06 0.06
C ALA A 41 7.34 0.05 1.08
N LYS A 42 6.84 1.27 0.83
CA LYS A 42 6.90 2.39 1.79
C LYS A 42 6.22 2.05 3.11
N ALA A 43 5.04 1.44 3.09
CA ALA A 43 4.33 1.06 4.31
C ALA A 43 5.08 -0.02 5.11
N MET A 44 5.76 -0.96 4.43
CA MET A 44 6.62 -1.94 5.09
C MET A 44 7.88 -1.31 5.69
N LEU A 45 8.51 -0.36 4.98
CA LEU A 45 9.68 0.37 5.49
C LEU A 45 9.33 1.34 6.62
N GLN A 46 8.15 1.94 6.58
CA GLN A 46 7.62 2.84 7.60
C GLN A 46 6.86 2.10 8.71
N ARG A 47 6.94 0.76 8.76
CA ARG A 47 6.48 0.01 9.93
C ARG A 47 7.38 0.42 11.09
N SER A 48 6.95 1.46 11.79
CA SER A 48 7.68 2.13 12.86
C SER A 48 8.28 1.09 13.76
N ALA A 49 9.60 1.20 14.00
CA ALA A 49 10.24 0.45 15.06
C ALA A 49 9.35 0.53 16.31
N PRO A 50 9.03 -0.60 16.97
CA PRO A 50 8.06 -0.64 18.06
C PRO A 50 8.42 0.44 19.06
N GLN A 51 7.60 1.50 19.10
CA GLN A 51 7.87 2.64 19.95
C GLN A 51 7.65 2.16 21.38
N PRO A 52 8.65 2.23 22.26
CA PRO A 52 8.47 1.81 23.65
C PRO A 52 7.39 2.70 24.27
N ALA A 53 6.21 2.13 24.48
CA ALA A 53 5.12 2.78 25.18
C ALA A 53 5.45 2.73 26.67
N TYR A 54 5.95 3.83 27.22
CA TYR A 54 6.13 3.98 28.66
C TYR A 54 4.76 4.17 29.31
N VAL A 55 4.17 3.08 29.80
CA VAL A 55 2.99 3.15 30.67
C VAL A 55 3.47 3.69 32.01
N ARG A 56 3.09 4.93 32.36
CA ARG A 56 3.15 5.38 33.75
C ARG A 56 2.09 4.60 34.52
N THR A 57 2.47 3.52 35.17
CA THR A 57 1.65 2.95 36.23
C THR A 57 1.61 3.97 37.36
N GLU A 58 0.44 4.52 37.64
CA GLU A 58 0.17 5.34 38.81
C GLU A 58 0.15 4.42 40.04
N SER A 59 1.32 3.88 40.42
CA SER A 59 1.46 2.99 41.57
C SER A 59 1.36 3.83 42.84
N ARG A 60 0.15 3.88 43.38
CA ARG A 60 -0.16 4.11 44.78
C ARG A 60 0.58 3.07 45.63
N THR A 61 1.88 3.24 45.89
CA THR A 61 2.65 2.80 47.11
C THR A 61 4.16 3.09 46.91
N PRO A 62 4.90 3.71 47.86
CA PRO A 62 6.27 4.19 47.64
C PRO A 62 7.40 3.15 47.80
N HIS A 63 7.11 1.86 48.00
CA HIS A 63 8.12 0.92 48.55
C HIS A 63 8.51 -0.30 47.72
N ASP A 64 7.99 -0.49 46.51
CA ASP A 64 8.41 -1.64 45.67
C ASP A 64 8.70 -1.20 44.23
N GLN A 65 9.88 -0.58 44.05
CA GLN A 65 10.45 -0.26 42.74
C GLN A 65 11.13 -1.50 42.12
N ARG A 66 10.41 -2.60 41.94
CA ARG A 66 10.81 -3.52 40.86
C ARG A 66 10.49 -2.81 39.57
N ILE A 67 11.51 -2.53 38.79
CA ILE A 67 11.39 -1.93 37.46
C ILE A 67 10.67 -2.97 36.58
N THR A 68 9.33 -2.94 36.57
CA THR A 68 8.53 -3.80 35.69
C THR A 68 8.86 -3.42 34.26
N ARG A 69 9.55 -4.31 33.53
CA ARG A 69 9.91 -4.06 32.14
C ARG A 69 8.78 -4.58 31.27
N VAL A 70 8.16 -3.68 30.51
CA VAL A 70 7.10 -4.00 29.56
C VAL A 70 7.62 -3.78 28.15
N TRP A 71 7.54 -4.81 27.32
CA TRP A 71 7.80 -4.67 25.88
C TRP A 71 6.88 -5.58 25.06
N ASN A 72 6.67 -5.22 23.80
CA ASN A 72 5.87 -6.00 22.85
C ASN A 72 6.81 -6.63 21.82
N ASP A 73 6.75 -7.95 21.67
CA ASP A 73 7.61 -8.73 20.77
C ASP A 73 7.00 -8.92 19.36
N GLY A 74 5.84 -8.32 19.09
CA GLY A 74 5.08 -8.44 17.85
C GLY A 74 4.11 -9.63 17.81
N ARG A 75 4.10 -10.49 18.84
CA ARG A 75 3.13 -11.58 19.03
C ARG A 75 2.25 -11.37 20.26
N GLY A 76 2.72 -10.59 21.23
CA GLY A 76 1.99 -10.20 22.42
C GLY A 76 2.76 -9.18 23.26
N THR A 77 2.11 -8.69 24.33
CA THR A 77 2.76 -7.82 25.31
C THR A 77 3.35 -8.67 26.42
N ILE A 78 4.66 -8.53 26.66
CA ILE A 78 5.38 -9.21 27.73
C ILE A 78 5.51 -8.25 28.90
N ILE A 79 5.20 -8.74 30.10
CA ILE A 79 5.33 -8.01 31.36
C ILE A 79 6.24 -8.84 32.27
N ASP A 80 7.46 -8.33 32.49
CA ASP A 80 8.45 -8.92 33.39
C ASP A 80 8.24 -8.30 34.78
N MET A 81 7.69 -9.08 35.72
CA MET A 81 7.30 -8.67 37.08
C MET A 81 7.86 -9.61 38.15
#